data_AF-A0A1S3GVD6-F1
#
_entry.id   AF-A0A1S3GVD6-F1
#
_cell.length_a   1.000
_cell.length_b   1.000
_cell.length_c   1.000
_cell.angle_alpha   90.00
_cell.angle_beta   90.00
_cell.angle_gamma   90.00
#
_symmetry.space_group_name_H-M   'P 1'
#
loop_
_entity.id
_entity.type
_entity.pdbx_description
1 polymer ?
#
loop_
_entity_poly.entity_id
_entity_poly.type
_entity_poly.pdbx_seq_one_letter_code
_entity_poly.pdbx_strand_id
1 'polypeptide(L)'
;GNRTEQLSALNEIKLSLRSHGVLLEVEYSSSIHDREIRFNNGWQIKIGRGLDYFKKPQGCFSLGYCDFDLRPCRETTVDIFHNKHTKKL
;
A
#
# COMPACT_ATOMS: atom_id res chain seq x y z
N GLY A 1 3.51 17.33 2.16
CA GLY A 1 4.19 16.38 3.06
C GLY A 1 5.68 16.62 2.96
N ASN A 2 6.41 16.52 4.05
CA ASN A 2 7.84 16.74 4.08
C ASN A 2 8.57 15.59 3.35
N ARG A 3 9.18 15.88 2.20
CA ARG A 3 9.90 14.88 1.38
C ARG A 3 11.02 14.20 2.17
N THR A 4 11.68 14.94 3.05
CA THR A 4 12.76 14.42 3.90
C THR A 4 12.24 13.36 4.87
N GLU A 5 11.08 13.59 5.49
CA GLU A 5 10.44 12.61 6.38
C GLU A 5 10.06 11.32 5.64
N GLN A 6 9.50 11.44 4.42
CA GLN A 6 9.16 10.27 3.60
C GLN A 6 10.41 9.44 3.27
N LEU A 7 11.48 10.09 2.81
CA LEU A 7 12.74 9.42 2.45
C LEU A 7 13.34 8.68 3.64
N SER A 8 13.36 9.34 4.81
CA SER A 8 13.88 8.74 6.03
C SER A 8 13.06 7.53 6.46
N ALA A 9 11.74 7.64 6.51
CA ALA A 9 10.85 6.57 6.95
C ALA A 9 10.92 5.34 6.02
N LEU A 10 10.93 5.54 4.70
CA LEU A 10 11.04 4.45 3.74
C LEU A 10 12.43 3.78 3.81
N ASN A 11 13.48 4.55 4.09
CA ASN A 11 14.82 3.98 4.30
C ASN A 11 14.89 3.15 5.59
N GLU A 12 14.25 3.58 6.68
CA GLU A 12 14.17 2.82 7.92
C GLU A 12 13.45 1.48 7.70
N ILE A 13 12.31 1.49 6.99
CA ILE A 13 11.59 0.26 6.61
C ILE A 13 12.48 -0.65 5.76
N LYS A 14 13.21 -0.09 4.78
CA LYS A 14 14.14 -0.86 3.94
C LYS A 14 15.22 -1.57 4.76
N LEU A 15 15.82 -0.88 5.73
CA LEU A 15 16.84 -1.46 6.61
C LEU A 15 16.26 -2.54 7.53
N SER A 16 15.07 -2.30 8.09
CA SER A 16 14.35 -3.27 8.93
C SER A 16 13.97 -4.54 8.17
N LEU A 17 13.49 -4.42 6.93
CA LEU A 17 13.22 -5.58 6.08
C LEU A 17 14.49 -6.35 5.73
N ARG A 18 15.60 -5.63 5.47
CA ARG A 18 16.89 -6.25 5.14
C ARG A 18 17.42 -7.12 6.27
N SER A 19 17.21 -6.75 7.54
CA SER A 19 17.61 -7.59 8.68
C SER A 19 16.83 -8.91 8.78
N HIS A 20 15.68 -8.99 8.11
CA HIS A 20 14.84 -10.19 8.01
C HIS A 20 15.00 -10.91 6.65
N GLY A 21 16.03 -10.56 5.86
CA GLY A 21 16.31 -11.21 4.58
C GLY A 21 15.39 -10.78 3.42
N VAL A 22 14.62 -9.70 3.59
CA VAL A 22 13.73 -9.16 2.55
C VAL A 22 14.37 -7.92 1.91
N LEU A 23 14.53 -7.94 0.59
CA LEU A 23 15.03 -6.80 -0.18
C LEU A 23 13.86 -5.87 -0.56
N LEU A 24 13.94 -4.60 -0.15
CA LEU A 24 13.00 -3.55 -0.56
C LEU A 24 13.68 -2.57 -1.54
N GLU A 25 13.08 -2.43 -2.71
CA GLU A 25 13.44 -1.45 -3.74
C GLU A 25 12.37 -0.36 -3.79
N VAL A 26 12.81 0.91 -3.77
CA VAL A 26 11.92 2.09 -3.74
C VAL A 26 12.39 3.06 -4.82
N GLU A 27 11.50 3.37 -5.74
CA GLU A 27 11.72 4.33 -6.82
C GLU A 27 10.70 5.47 -6.72
N TYR A 28 11.11 6.66 -7.14
CA TYR A 28 10.28 7.86 -7.09
C TYR A 28 10.06 8.40 -8.49
N SER A 29 8.80 8.64 -8.84
CA SER A 29 8.41 9.31 -10.08
C SER A 29 7.33 10.34 -9.78
N SER A 30 7.41 11.51 -10.40
CA SER A 30 6.42 12.58 -10.26
C SER A 30 5.21 12.43 -11.19
N SER A 31 5.26 11.50 -12.15
CA SER A 31 4.22 11.31 -13.17
C SER A 31 3.33 10.09 -12.94
N ILE A 32 3.52 9.36 -11.83
CA ILE A 32 2.69 8.18 -11.51
C ILE A 32 1.34 8.58 -10.92
N HIS A 33 0.30 7.93 -11.41
CA HIS A 33 -1.09 8.15 -10.95
C HIS A 33 -1.84 6.84 -10.67
N ASP A 34 -1.38 5.73 -11.25
CA ASP A 34 -1.99 4.41 -11.11
C ASP A 34 -1.63 3.79 -9.76
N ARG A 35 -2.63 3.15 -9.12
CA ARG A 35 -2.45 2.39 -7.89
C ARG A 35 -2.58 0.91 -8.22
N GLU A 36 -1.51 0.16 -8.00
CA GLU A 36 -1.45 -1.24 -8.39
C GLU A 36 -0.58 -2.05 -7.44
N ILE A 37 -1.04 -3.25 -7.12
CA ILE A 37 -0.27 -4.27 -6.41
C ILE A 37 -0.18 -5.48 -7.34
N ARG A 38 1.03 -6.01 -7.52
CA ARG A 38 1.28 -7.19 -8.35
C ARG A 38 1.94 -8.29 -7.53
N PHE A 39 1.44 -9.50 -7.66
CA PHE A 39 2.06 -10.69 -7.11
C PHE A 39 2.71 -11.51 -8.22
N ASN A 40 3.81 -12.19 -7.89
CA ASN A 40 4.59 -12.98 -8.85
C ASN A 40 3.85 -14.23 -9.37
N ASN A 41 2.78 -14.64 -8.70
CA ASN A 41 1.90 -15.75 -9.12
C ASN A 41 0.85 -15.32 -10.16
N GLY A 42 0.82 -14.04 -10.56
CA GLY A 42 -0.03 -13.55 -11.65
C GLY A 42 -1.25 -12.73 -11.21
N TRP A 43 -1.52 -12.61 -9.91
CA TRP A 43 -2.56 -11.74 -9.38
C TRP A 43 -2.15 -10.28 -9.42
N GLN A 44 -3.10 -9.42 -9.79
CA GLN A 44 -2.96 -7.97 -9.81
C GLN A 44 -4.20 -7.33 -9.19
N ILE A 45 -3.99 -6.38 -8.28
CA ILE A 45 -5.06 -5.73 -7.52
C ILE A 45 -4.93 -4.22 -7.72
N LYS A 46 -6.03 -3.58 -8.13
CA LYS A 46 -6.14 -2.12 -8.23
C LYS A 46 -7.14 -1.63 -7.19
N ILE A 47 -6.70 -0.70 -6.34
CA ILE A 47 -7.52 -0.09 -5.29
C ILE A 47 -7.66 1.38 -5.61
N GLY A 48 -8.88 1.90 -5.74
CA GLY A 48 -9.11 3.28 -6.20
C GLY A 48 -8.40 4.35 -5.35
N ARG A 49 -8.22 4.09 -4.04
CA ARG A 49 -7.49 4.96 -3.11
C ARG A 49 -6.06 4.49 -2.80
N GLY A 50 -5.61 3.38 -3.36
CA GLY A 50 -4.37 2.71 -2.95
C GLY A 50 -4.48 2.18 -1.51
N LEU A 51 -3.39 2.18 -0.76
CA LEU A 51 -3.36 1.72 0.64
C LEU A 51 -3.98 2.72 1.64
N ASP A 52 -4.39 3.92 1.20
CA ASP A 52 -5.00 4.99 2.04
C ASP A 52 -6.54 5.01 1.93
N TYR A 53 -7.17 3.88 2.21
CA TYR A 53 -8.64 3.77 2.23
C TYR A 53 -9.24 3.77 3.65
N PHE A 54 -8.43 3.73 4.71
CA PHE A 54 -8.95 3.80 6.09
C PHE A 54 -9.35 5.22 6.50
N LYS A 55 -10.37 5.35 7.36
CA LYS A 55 -10.67 6.61 8.05
C LYS A 55 -9.72 6.77 9.25
N LYS A 56 -9.55 8.02 9.69
CA LYS A 56 -8.86 8.31 10.96
C LYS A 56 -9.61 7.63 12.12
N PRO A 57 -8.91 7.11 13.13
CA PRO A 57 -9.58 6.55 14.31
C PRO A 57 -10.35 7.65 15.05
N GLN A 58 -11.40 7.28 15.76
CA GLN A 58 -12.22 8.24 16.52
C GLN A 58 -11.47 8.82 17.73
N GLY A 59 -10.52 8.05 18.28
CA GLY A 59 -9.63 8.48 19.35
C GLY A 59 -8.50 7.48 19.59
N CYS A 60 -7.53 7.84 20.43
CA CYS A 60 -6.33 7.03 20.71
C CYS A 60 -6.64 5.64 21.32
N PHE A 61 -7.81 5.49 21.97
CA PHE A 61 -8.25 4.26 22.61
C PHE A 61 -9.55 3.70 21.99
N SER A 62 -9.88 4.14 20.78
CA SER A 62 -11.06 3.63 20.06
C SER A 62 -10.80 2.24 19.50
N LEU A 63 -11.87 1.43 19.41
CA LEU A 63 -11.81 0.15 18.70
C LEU A 63 -11.35 0.38 17.26
N GLY A 64 -10.50 -0.53 16.82
CA GLY A 64 -9.84 -0.46 15.54
C GLY A 64 -8.64 0.49 15.49
N TYR A 65 -8.12 1.03 16.59
CA TYR A 65 -6.87 1.81 16.60
C TYR A 65 -5.67 0.98 16.11
N CYS A 66 -5.51 -0.23 16.63
CA CYS A 66 -4.44 -1.16 16.25
C CYS A 66 -4.88 -2.17 15.19
N ASP A 67 -6.09 -2.72 15.34
CA ASP A 67 -6.67 -3.72 14.44
C ASP A 67 -7.46 -3.04 13.32
N PHE A 68 -6.97 -3.11 12.10
CA PHE A 68 -7.58 -2.39 10.97
C PHE A 68 -8.84 -3.08 10.43
N ASP A 69 -9.14 -4.32 10.79
CA ASP A 69 -10.41 -4.99 10.44
C ASP A 69 -11.61 -4.34 11.15
N LEU A 70 -11.37 -3.72 12.30
CA LEU A 70 -12.36 -2.95 13.06
C LEU A 70 -12.37 -1.45 12.67
N ARG A 71 -11.48 -0.99 11.78
CA ARG A 71 -11.36 0.41 11.41
C ARG A 71 -12.33 0.76 10.29
N PRO A 72 -13.20 1.79 10.44
CA PRO A 72 -14.05 2.24 9.35
C PRO A 72 -13.25 2.70 8.13
N CYS A 73 -13.73 2.36 6.95
CA CYS A 73 -13.11 2.73 5.68
C CYS A 73 -13.81 3.93 5.01
N ARG A 74 -13.06 4.60 4.11
CA ARG A 74 -13.58 5.46 3.06
C ARG A 74 -14.08 4.57 1.92
N GLU A 75 -15.10 5.04 1.21
CA GLU A 75 -15.58 4.36 0.00
C GLU A 75 -14.47 4.25 -1.05
N THR A 76 -14.32 3.06 -1.64
CA THR A 76 -13.35 2.78 -2.70
C THR A 76 -13.76 1.53 -3.49
N THR A 77 -13.19 1.35 -4.66
CA THR A 77 -13.32 0.14 -5.47
C THR A 77 -12.07 -0.73 -5.33
N VAL A 78 -12.24 -2.04 -5.45
CA VAL A 78 -11.16 -3.03 -5.49
C VAL A 78 -11.39 -3.91 -6.71
N ASP A 79 -10.52 -3.77 -7.69
CA ASP A 79 -10.56 -4.53 -8.94
C ASP A 79 -9.47 -5.60 -8.91
N ILE A 80 -9.85 -6.85 -9.18
CA ILE A 80 -8.98 -8.02 -9.08
C ILE A 80 -8.80 -8.64 -10.47
N PHE A 81 -7.55 -8.83 -10.88
CA PHE A 81 -7.16 -9.38 -12.16
C PHE A 81 -6.20 -10.55 -11.99
N HIS A 82 -6.19 -11.45 -12.97
CA HIS A 82 -5.21 -12.52 -13.06
C HIS A 82 -4.64 -12.59 -14.48
N ASN A 83 -3.32 -12.62 -14.61
CA ASN A 83 -2.59 -12.55 -15.89
C ASN A 83 -2.95 -13.64 -16.92
N LYS A 84 -3.49 -14.78 -16.48
CA LYS A 84 -4.03 -15.85 -17.35
C LYS A 84 -5.31 -15.45 -18.09
N HIS A 85 -6.07 -14.49 -17.56
CA HIS A 85 -7.38 -14.08 -18.06
C HIS A 85 -7.40 -12.66 -18.59
N THR A 86 -6.29 -11.94 -18.50
CA THR A 86 -6.09 -10.62 -19.09
C THR A 86 -5.06 -10.70 -20.20
N LYS A 87 -5.35 -10.07 -21.36
CA LYS A 87 -4.31 -9.90 -22.39
C LYS A 87 -3.20 -9.05 -21.79
N LYS A 88 -1.95 -9.50 -21.89
CA LYS A 88 -0.79 -8.62 -21.69
C LYS A 88 -0.90 -7.51 -22.74
N LEU A 89 -0.94 -6.26 -22.29
CA LEU A 89 -0.64 -5.11 -23.14
C LEU A 89 0.84 -5.16 -23.53
#